data_AF-A0A6L7WTK5-F1
#
_entry.id   AF-A0A6L7WTK5-F1
#
_cell.length_a   1.000
_cell.length_b   1.000
_cell.length_c   1.000
_cell.angle_alpha   90.00
_cell.angle_beta   90.00
_cell.angle_gamma   90.00
#
_symmetry.space_group_name_H-M   'P 1'
#
loop_
_entity.id
_entity.type
_entity.pdbx_description
1 polymer ?
#
loop_
_entity_poly.entity_id
_entity_poly.type
_entity_poly.pdbx_seq_one_letter_code
_entity_poly.pdbx_strand_id
1 'polypeptide(L)'
;MRSIPIPSDGRRRTTLTSRCTGTGTTGSPSCVIRNRPPGSRKSWRGSAGSPGDVNDIKVSKAASYLVVQFRHGANGQGKWFDAAQESDGTLRVAGILTALLQEPPLPLVGIEEPELTVHPGALPLLMDYLRQASDPSQVLLTTHSPELLNLVAADDVRVVVRSNSGTRIGGMAEDQRDAVTHGLLRLGELMTSEGLRQANLGFPA
;
A
#
# COMPACT_ATOMS: atom_id res chain seq x y z
N MET A 1 21.38 20.61 -27.71
CA MET A 1 20.15 19.94 -28.21
C MET A 1 20.56 18.70 -28.98
N ARG A 2 20.40 17.51 -28.40
CA ARG A 2 20.42 16.25 -29.13
C ARG A 2 19.24 15.43 -28.65
N SER A 3 18.30 15.21 -29.57
CA SER A 3 17.08 14.42 -29.42
C SER A 3 17.44 12.94 -29.28
N ILE A 4 16.84 12.28 -28.30
CA ILE A 4 16.91 10.82 -28.11
C ILE A 4 15.70 10.21 -28.86
N PRO A 5 15.88 9.17 -29.68
CA PRO A 5 14.80 8.59 -30.47
C PRO A 5 13.81 7.81 -29.59
N ILE A 6 12.52 7.91 -29.92
CA ILE A 6 11.43 7.16 -29.29
C ILE A 6 11.32 5.80 -30.01
N PRO A 7 11.43 4.66 -29.32
CA PRO A 7 11.18 3.35 -29.93
C PRO A 7 9.68 3.09 -30.06
N SER A 8 9.28 2.54 -31.21
CA SER A 8 7.89 2.37 -31.68
C SER A 8 7.19 1.09 -31.20
N ASP A 9 7.59 0.51 -30.07
CA ASP A 9 6.95 -0.71 -29.54
C ASP A 9 6.05 -0.39 -28.33
N GLY A 10 4.77 -0.75 -28.44
CA GLY A 10 3.65 -0.39 -27.57
C GLY A 10 3.66 -1.00 -26.16
N ARG A 11 4.82 -1.31 -25.57
CA ARG A 11 4.94 -1.69 -24.16
C ARG A 11 5.08 -0.44 -23.29
N ARG A 12 4.02 -0.06 -22.59
CA ARG A 12 4.07 0.94 -21.52
C ARG A 12 5.03 0.46 -20.43
N ARG A 13 6.28 0.96 -20.44
CA ARG A 13 7.19 0.89 -19.28
C ARG A 13 6.88 2.06 -18.37
N THR A 14 6.47 1.75 -17.14
CA THR A 14 6.35 2.75 -16.07
C THR A 14 7.74 3.01 -15.51
N THR A 15 8.27 4.21 -15.75
CA THR A 15 9.44 4.77 -15.08
C THR A 15 8.96 5.68 -13.96
N LEU A 16 9.45 5.52 -12.73
CA LEU A 16 9.26 6.52 -11.69
C LEU A 16 10.58 6.80 -10.96
N THR A 17 10.95 8.07 -10.92
CA THR A 17 12.08 8.63 -10.17
C THR A 17 11.53 9.37 -8.95
N SER A 18 12.10 9.20 -7.77
CA SER A 18 11.94 10.16 -6.67
C SER A 18 13.32 10.58 -6.14
N ARG A 19 13.49 11.89 -6.03
CA ARG A 19 14.72 12.54 -5.58
C ARG A 19 14.58 12.72 -4.06
N CYS A 20 15.29 11.90 -3.28
CA CYS A 20 15.30 12.01 -1.82
C CYS A 20 16.65 12.56 -1.35
N THR A 21 16.70 13.86 -1.02
CA THR A 21 17.78 14.46 -0.24
C THR A 21 17.53 14.19 1.23
N GLY A 22 18.47 13.54 1.92
CA GLY A 22 18.40 13.31 3.35
C GLY A 22 19.45 12.31 3.81
N THR A 23 20.46 12.79 4.52
CA THR A 23 21.59 12.07 5.09
C THR A 23 21.18 11.21 6.29
N GLY A 24 21.69 9.97 6.38
CA GLY A 24 21.83 9.28 7.66
C GLY A 24 20.99 8.01 7.86
N THR A 25 21.72 6.94 8.18
CA THR A 25 21.37 5.65 8.81
C THR A 25 20.53 4.62 8.05
N THR A 26 21.07 3.40 8.10
CA THR A 26 20.74 2.17 7.40
C THR A 26 19.39 1.58 7.80
N GLY A 27 18.44 1.64 6.87
CA GLY A 27 17.27 0.80 6.81
C GLY A 27 16.85 0.72 5.33
N SER A 28 16.75 -0.48 4.77
CA SER A 28 16.29 -0.66 3.39
C SER A 28 14.77 -0.55 3.35
N PRO A 29 14.17 0.43 2.64
CA PRO A 29 12.74 0.46 2.42
C PRO A 29 12.32 -0.61 1.42
N SER A 30 11.26 -1.35 1.73
CA SER A 30 10.63 -2.27 0.79
C SER A 30 9.40 -1.59 0.18
N CYS A 31 9.28 -1.63 -1.15
CA CYS A 31 8.18 -1.01 -1.87
C CYS A 31 7.46 -2.10 -2.67
N VAL A 32 6.16 -2.26 -2.46
CA VAL A 32 5.36 -3.26 -3.19
C VAL A 32 4.81 -2.59 -4.45
N ILE A 33 5.21 -3.07 -5.62
CA ILE A 33 4.71 -2.59 -6.93
C ILE A 33 3.91 -3.70 -7.56
N ARG A 34 2.59 -3.55 -7.53
CA ARG A 34 1.66 -4.51 -8.15
C ARG A 34 1.38 -4.14 -9.60
N ASN A 35 1.40 -5.13 -10.49
CA ASN A 35 0.92 -5.01 -11.86
C ASN A 35 0.03 -6.21 -12.18
N ARG A 36 -1.30 -6.02 -12.26
CA ARG A 36 -2.27 -7.10 -12.50
C ARG A 36 -2.75 -7.07 -13.96
N PRO A 37 -2.79 -8.21 -14.69
CA PRO A 37 -3.44 -8.27 -16.00
C PRO A 37 -4.97 -8.13 -15.87
N PRO A 38 -5.67 -7.53 -16.87
CA PRO A 38 -7.09 -7.21 -16.76
C PRO A 38 -7.97 -8.46 -16.88
N GLY A 39 -8.74 -8.78 -15.84
CA GLY A 39 -9.81 -9.79 -15.93
C GLY A 39 -10.20 -10.50 -14.65
N SER A 40 -11.17 -9.96 -13.91
CA SER A 40 -12.31 -10.69 -13.30
C SER A 40 -13.16 -9.72 -12.49
N ARG A 41 -14.23 -9.18 -13.08
CA ARG A 41 -15.20 -8.32 -12.37
C ARG A 41 -15.96 -9.16 -11.33
N LYS A 42 -15.86 -8.81 -10.04
CA LYS A 42 -16.88 -9.19 -9.05
C LYS A 42 -17.61 -7.92 -8.62
N SER A 43 -18.94 -7.91 -8.78
CA SER A 43 -19.80 -6.81 -8.37
C SER A 43 -19.86 -6.73 -6.85
N TRP A 44 -19.65 -5.54 -6.31
CA TRP A 44 -19.75 -5.24 -4.90
C TRP A 44 -21.21 -5.37 -4.40
N ARG A 45 -21.43 -6.25 -3.41
CA ARG A 45 -22.51 -6.11 -2.43
C ARG A 45 -21.83 -5.85 -1.10
N GLY A 46 -22.03 -4.63 -0.59
CA GLY A 46 -21.50 -4.21 0.70
C GLY A 46 -22.01 -5.10 1.82
N SER A 47 -21.11 -5.90 2.38
CA SER A 47 -21.27 -6.51 3.70
C SER A 47 -19.92 -7.12 4.08
N ALA A 48 -19.15 -6.40 4.89
CA ALA A 48 -18.34 -6.95 6.00
C ALA A 48 -17.40 -5.89 6.56
N GLY A 49 -17.73 -5.44 7.78
CA GLY A 49 -16.80 -4.89 8.78
C GLY A 49 -16.02 -3.65 8.38
N SER A 50 -16.38 -2.49 8.93
CA SER A 50 -15.37 -1.47 9.20
C SER A 50 -14.39 -2.05 10.23
N PRO A 51 -13.08 -1.74 10.18
CA PRO A 51 -12.20 -2.14 11.26
C PRO A 51 -12.54 -1.35 12.52
N GLY A 52 -13.20 -2.00 13.48
CA GLY A 52 -13.60 -1.44 14.77
C GLY A 52 -15.12 -1.25 14.92
N ASP A 53 -15.53 -0.70 16.07
CA ASP A 53 -16.95 -0.45 16.42
C ASP A 53 -17.64 0.65 15.59
N VAL A 54 -17.00 1.11 14.49
CA VAL A 54 -17.53 2.14 13.58
C VAL A 54 -18.54 1.51 12.63
N ASN A 55 -19.81 1.92 12.75
CA ASN A 55 -20.89 1.38 11.91
C ASN A 55 -21.37 2.33 10.82
N ASP A 56 -21.07 3.62 10.95
CA ASP A 56 -21.57 4.65 10.04
C ASP A 56 -20.66 5.89 10.04
N ILE A 57 -20.66 6.62 8.93
CA ILE A 57 -19.88 7.86 8.75
C ILE A 57 -20.79 8.88 8.07
N LYS A 58 -20.84 10.10 8.61
CA LYS A 58 -21.55 11.21 7.97
C LYS A 58 -20.68 12.45 7.89
N VAL A 59 -20.94 13.28 6.89
CA VAL A 59 -20.31 14.59 6.73
C VAL A 59 -21.38 15.66 6.93
N SER A 60 -21.12 16.62 7.81
CA SER A 60 -22.02 17.72 8.11
C SER A 60 -21.31 19.06 7.90
N LYS A 61 -22.05 20.09 7.50
CA LYS A 61 -21.50 21.44 7.30
C LYS A 61 -21.58 22.22 8.60
N ALA A 62 -20.43 22.60 9.15
CA ALA A 62 -20.33 23.51 10.28
C ALA A 62 -19.74 24.84 9.81
N ALA A 63 -20.61 25.83 9.62
CA ALA A 63 -20.27 27.13 9.02
C ALA A 63 -19.58 26.98 7.65
N SER A 64 -18.29 27.33 7.54
CA SER A 64 -17.50 27.24 6.31
C SER A 64 -16.75 25.92 6.13
N TYR A 65 -16.83 24.99 7.10
CA TYR A 65 -16.05 23.75 7.09
C TYR A 65 -16.96 22.52 7.04
N LEU A 66 -16.40 21.41 6.56
CA LEU A 66 -17.02 20.10 6.61
C LEU A 66 -16.48 19.34 7.83
N VAL A 67 -17.38 18.78 8.62
CA VAL A 67 -17.07 17.97 9.79
C VAL A 67 -17.49 16.53 9.51
N VAL A 68 -16.53 15.63 9.59
CA VAL A 68 -16.77 14.18 9.51
C VAL A 68 -17.08 13.68 10.92
N GLN A 69 -18.16 12.92 11.04
CA GLN A 69 -18.57 12.27 12.28
C GLN A 69 -18.70 10.77 12.08
N PHE A 70 -18.23 10.00 13.06
CA PHE A 70 -18.23 8.55 13.08
C PHE A 70 -19.25 8.05 14.10
N ARG A 71 -20.01 7.02 13.75
CA ARG A 71 -21.00 6.41 14.65
C ARG A 71 -20.43 5.13 15.24
N HIS A 72 -20.37 5.09 16.57
CA HIS A 72 -19.95 3.91 17.32
C HIS A 72 -21.13 3.32 18.06
N GLY A 73 -21.29 1.99 18.04
CA GLY A 73 -22.31 1.33 18.83
C GLY A 73 -22.56 -0.12 18.44
N ALA A 74 -23.39 -0.81 19.22
CA ALA A 74 -23.87 -2.14 18.90
C ALA A 74 -25.38 -2.21 19.21
N ASN A 75 -26.11 -3.06 18.51
CA ASN A 75 -27.53 -3.34 18.80
C ASN A 75 -28.47 -2.11 18.75
N GLY A 76 -28.27 -1.22 17.77
CA GLY A 76 -29.19 -0.10 17.50
C GLY A 76 -28.97 1.15 18.36
N GLN A 77 -28.22 1.06 19.48
CA GLN A 77 -27.76 2.22 20.23
C GLN A 77 -26.35 2.60 19.76
N GLY A 78 -26.17 3.84 19.33
CA GLY A 78 -24.84 4.32 18.92
C GLY A 78 -24.70 5.83 19.05
N LYS A 79 -23.49 6.26 19.42
CA LYS A 79 -23.13 7.66 19.64
C LYS A 79 -22.30 8.17 18.47
N TRP A 80 -22.53 9.42 18.09
CA TRP A 80 -21.72 10.13 17.12
C TRP A 80 -20.54 10.80 17.81
N PHE A 81 -19.37 10.64 17.21
CA PHE A 81 -18.11 11.27 17.61
C PHE A 81 -17.58 12.08 16.44
N ASP A 82 -17.02 13.24 16.73
CA ASP A 82 -16.30 14.02 15.71
C ASP A 82 -15.00 13.31 15.35
N ALA A 83 -14.51 13.49 14.12
CA ALA A 83 -13.23 12.91 13.69
C ALA A 83 -12.07 13.21 14.67
N ALA A 84 -12.09 14.38 15.33
CA ALA A 84 -11.07 14.74 16.33
C ALA A 84 -11.09 13.87 17.61
N GLN A 85 -12.13 13.06 17.80
CA GLN A 85 -12.29 12.15 18.94
C GLN A 85 -11.98 10.69 18.56
N GLU A 86 -11.70 10.42 17.29
CA GLU A 86 -11.34 9.08 16.81
C GLU A 86 -9.88 8.75 17.02
N SER A 87 -9.58 7.45 17.06
CA SER A 87 -8.18 7.00 17.09
C SER A 87 -7.47 7.33 15.76
N ASP A 88 -6.17 7.61 15.84
CA ASP A 88 -5.34 7.85 14.65
C ASP A 88 -5.44 6.72 13.63
N GLY A 89 -5.53 5.46 14.09
CA GLY A 89 -5.70 4.29 13.23
C GLY A 89 -7.03 4.31 12.48
N THR A 90 -8.13 4.66 13.16
CA THR A 90 -9.46 4.81 12.54
C THR A 90 -9.41 5.87 11.45
N LEU A 91 -8.86 7.04 11.75
CA LEU A 91 -8.77 8.16 10.81
C LEU A 91 -7.87 7.83 9.62
N ARG A 92 -6.75 7.13 9.83
CA ARG A 92 -5.86 6.70 8.76
C ARG A 92 -6.55 5.73 7.81
N VAL A 93 -7.21 4.70 8.36
CA VAL A 93 -7.97 3.75 7.53
C VAL A 93 -9.09 4.48 6.79
N ALA A 94 -9.85 5.35 7.46
CA ALA A 94 -10.90 6.13 6.80
C ALA A 94 -10.34 6.99 5.65
N GLY A 95 -9.18 7.63 5.84
CA GLY A 95 -8.50 8.40 4.81
C GLY A 95 -8.05 7.54 3.62
N ILE A 96 -7.44 6.38 3.89
CA ILE A 96 -7.04 5.42 2.85
C ILE A 96 -8.27 4.94 2.07
N LEU A 97 -9.32 4.48 2.75
CA LEU A 97 -10.55 4.02 2.11
C LEU A 97 -11.20 5.12 1.27
N THR A 98 -11.19 6.36 1.76
CA THR A 98 -11.70 7.50 1.01
C THR A 98 -10.93 7.67 -0.30
N ALA A 99 -9.60 7.57 -0.30
CA ALA A 99 -8.79 7.67 -1.51
C ALA A 99 -8.99 6.48 -2.47
N LEU A 100 -9.21 5.27 -1.95
CA LEU A 100 -9.41 4.05 -2.74
C LEU A 100 -10.80 3.96 -3.38
N LEU A 101 -11.82 4.53 -2.74
CA LEU A 101 -13.24 4.41 -3.13
C LEU A 101 -13.78 5.65 -3.85
N GLN A 102 -12.91 6.53 -4.34
CA GLN A 102 -13.34 7.73 -5.06
C GLN A 102 -13.98 7.38 -6.41
N GLU A 103 -15.01 8.14 -6.78
CA GLU A 103 -15.63 8.08 -8.11
C GLU A 103 -15.44 9.44 -8.82
N PRO A 104 -14.87 9.45 -10.05
CA PRO A 104 -14.29 8.32 -10.78
C PRO A 104 -12.99 7.78 -10.12
N PRO A 105 -12.62 6.51 -10.36
CA PRO A 105 -11.41 5.94 -9.77
C PRO A 105 -10.15 6.65 -10.27
N LEU A 106 -9.17 6.81 -9.38
CA LEU A 106 -7.89 7.41 -9.72
C LEU A 106 -7.05 6.45 -10.58
N PRO A 107 -6.28 6.92 -11.57
CA PRO A 107 -5.43 6.03 -12.36
C PRO A 107 -4.26 5.43 -11.55
N LEU A 108 -3.80 6.14 -10.52
CA LEU A 108 -2.69 5.75 -9.66
C LEU A 108 -2.94 6.24 -8.23
N VAL A 109 -2.71 5.37 -7.25
CA VAL A 109 -2.79 5.65 -5.81
C VAL A 109 -1.48 5.18 -5.16
N GLY A 110 -0.75 6.11 -4.54
CA GLY A 110 0.44 5.80 -3.75
C GLY A 110 0.15 6.01 -2.27
N ILE A 111 0.46 5.01 -1.43
CA ILE A 111 0.24 5.09 0.02
C ILE A 111 1.53 4.70 0.73
N GLU A 112 2.04 5.62 1.54
CA GLU A 112 3.21 5.37 2.38
C GLU A 112 2.77 4.75 3.72
N GLU A 113 3.37 3.62 4.07
CA GLU A 113 3.16 2.90 5.34
C GLU A 113 1.66 2.80 5.72
N PRO A 114 0.80 2.19 4.89
CA PRO A 114 -0.65 2.09 5.15
C PRO A 114 -0.99 1.44 6.51
N GLU A 115 -0.08 0.64 7.06
CA GLU A 115 -0.18 -0.05 8.34
C GLU A 115 0.09 0.81 9.58
N LEU A 116 0.73 1.97 9.43
CA LEU A 116 1.16 2.77 10.58
C LEU A 116 -0.06 3.23 11.38
N THR A 117 -0.01 3.11 12.71
CA THR A 117 -1.13 3.32 13.65
C THR A 117 -2.35 2.40 13.48
N VAL A 118 -2.33 1.43 12.55
CA VAL A 118 -3.41 0.46 12.35
C VAL A 118 -3.15 -0.79 13.19
N HIS A 119 -4.18 -1.28 13.88
CA HIS A 119 -4.09 -2.53 14.63
C HIS A 119 -3.80 -3.72 13.69
N PRO A 120 -2.87 -4.64 14.02
CA PRO A 120 -2.51 -5.76 13.13
C PRO A 120 -3.70 -6.62 12.67
N GLY A 121 -4.69 -6.82 13.54
CA GLY A 121 -5.93 -7.55 13.19
C GLY A 121 -6.81 -6.88 12.13
N ALA A 122 -6.62 -5.59 11.85
CA ALA A 122 -7.33 -4.86 10.80
C ALA A 122 -6.60 -4.85 9.45
N LEU A 123 -5.31 -5.21 9.42
CA LEU A 123 -4.49 -5.22 8.19
C LEU A 123 -5.04 -6.15 7.09
N PRO A 124 -5.55 -7.37 7.38
CA PRO A 124 -6.11 -8.23 6.33
C PRO A 124 -7.28 -7.57 5.60
N LEU A 125 -8.17 -6.91 6.36
CA LEU A 125 -9.31 -6.18 5.80
C LEU A 125 -8.85 -4.98 4.96
N LEU A 126 -7.90 -4.18 5.48
CA LEU A 126 -7.32 -3.07 4.73
C LEU A 126 -6.69 -3.56 3.41
N MET A 127 -5.98 -4.69 3.46
CA MET A 127 -5.37 -5.30 2.29
C MET A 127 -6.41 -5.75 1.26
N ASP A 128 -7.56 -6.24 1.70
CA ASP A 128 -8.65 -6.60 0.79
C ASP A 128 -9.23 -5.38 0.06
N TYR A 129 -9.34 -4.23 0.73
CA TYR A 129 -9.71 -2.98 0.06
C TYR A 129 -8.65 -2.52 -0.94
N LEU A 130 -7.37 -2.58 -0.56
CA LEU A 130 -6.25 -2.23 -1.44
C LEU A 130 -6.21 -3.12 -2.70
N ARG A 131 -6.47 -4.42 -2.54
CA ARG A 131 -6.55 -5.38 -3.65
C ARG A 131 -7.72 -5.09 -4.57
N GLN A 132 -8.89 -4.74 -4.03
CA GLN A 132 -10.06 -4.38 -4.84
C GLN A 132 -9.82 -3.09 -5.61
N ALA A 133 -9.26 -2.07 -4.97
CA ALA A 133 -8.91 -0.81 -5.61
C ALA A 133 -7.82 -0.98 -6.69
N SER A 134 -6.99 -2.03 -6.59
CA SER A 134 -5.99 -2.33 -7.62
C SER A 134 -6.57 -2.82 -8.96
N ASP A 135 -7.88 -3.08 -9.04
CA ASP A 135 -8.55 -3.47 -10.29
C ASP A 135 -8.78 -2.27 -11.23
N PRO A 136 -9.40 -1.16 -10.78
CA PRO A 136 -9.54 0.05 -11.60
C PRO A 136 -8.34 1.01 -11.53
N SER A 137 -7.47 0.88 -10.53
CA SER A 137 -6.39 1.81 -10.24
C SER A 137 -5.05 1.10 -10.07
N GLN A 138 -3.93 1.73 -10.45
CA GLN A 138 -2.62 1.23 -10.03
C GLN A 138 -2.40 1.60 -8.55
N VAL A 139 -2.07 0.64 -7.69
CA VAL A 139 -1.81 0.88 -6.26
C VAL A 139 -0.35 0.59 -5.95
N LEU A 140 0.35 1.59 -5.39
CA LEU A 140 1.73 1.52 -4.94
C LEU A 140 1.77 1.68 -3.42
N LEU A 141 2.45 0.76 -2.74
CA LEU A 141 2.58 0.78 -1.28
C LEU A 141 4.05 0.79 -0.90
N THR A 142 4.40 1.53 0.14
CA THR A 142 5.66 1.34 0.87
C THR A 142 5.35 0.77 2.24
N THR A 143 6.20 -0.13 2.71
CA THR A 143 5.98 -0.81 3.98
C THR A 143 7.30 -1.23 4.58
N HIS A 144 7.36 -1.15 5.90
CA HIS A 144 8.39 -1.77 6.71
C HIS A 144 7.81 -2.82 7.67
N SER A 145 6.51 -3.12 7.57
CA SER A 145 5.83 -4.06 8.46
C SER A 145 5.96 -5.50 7.97
N PRO A 146 6.54 -6.39 8.79
CA PRO A 146 6.49 -7.82 8.56
C PRO A 146 5.06 -8.36 8.41
N GLU A 147 4.12 -7.81 9.19
CA GLU A 147 2.71 -8.21 9.19
C GLU A 147 2.04 -7.92 7.85
N LEU A 148 2.25 -6.72 7.28
CA LEU A 148 1.71 -6.38 5.96
C LEU A 148 2.39 -7.18 4.86
N LEU A 149 3.72 -7.36 4.94
CA LEU A 149 4.46 -8.18 3.97
C LEU A 149 3.98 -9.63 3.92
N ASN A 150 3.51 -10.18 5.04
CA ASN A 150 2.93 -11.53 5.07
C ASN A 150 1.59 -11.63 4.33
N LEU A 151 0.97 -10.51 3.94
CA LEU A 151 -0.29 -10.44 3.20
C LEU A 151 -0.08 -10.22 1.69
N VAL A 152 1.16 -10.13 1.21
CA VAL A 152 1.48 -9.93 -0.22
C VAL A 152 2.21 -11.13 -0.82
N ALA A 153 2.10 -11.28 -2.14
CA ALA A 153 2.88 -12.29 -2.87
C ALA A 153 4.30 -11.77 -3.12
N ALA A 154 5.29 -12.68 -3.12
CA ALA A 154 6.69 -12.36 -3.43
C ALA A 154 6.85 -11.57 -4.75
N ASP A 155 6.05 -11.90 -5.76
CA ASP A 155 6.09 -11.29 -7.09
C ASP A 155 5.63 -9.84 -7.12
N ASP A 156 4.81 -9.44 -6.15
CA ASP A 156 4.31 -8.08 -6.01
C ASP A 156 5.32 -7.18 -5.27
N VAL A 157 6.36 -7.75 -4.64
CA VAL A 157 7.35 -7.00 -3.86
C VAL A 157 8.48 -6.48 -4.75
N ARG A 158 8.90 -5.23 -4.50
CA ARG A 158 10.15 -4.65 -5.02
C ARG A 158 11.04 -4.22 -3.86
N VAL A 159 12.31 -4.53 -3.98
CA VAL A 159 13.32 -4.18 -2.99
C VAL A 159 13.98 -2.88 -3.41
N VAL A 160 13.93 -1.89 -2.52
CA VAL A 160 14.58 -0.59 -2.73
C VAL A 160 15.87 -0.55 -1.92
N VAL A 161 16.98 -0.31 -2.60
CA VAL A 161 18.31 -0.22 -1.99
C VAL A 161 18.86 1.16 -2.26
N ARG A 162 19.31 1.84 -1.21
CA ARG A 162 20.02 3.11 -1.32
C ARG A 162 21.52 2.86 -1.21
N SER A 163 22.26 3.37 -2.18
CA SER A 163 23.72 3.32 -2.24
C SER A 163 24.30 4.71 -2.48
N ASN A 164 25.62 4.85 -2.42
CA ASN A 164 26.30 6.12 -2.68
C ASN A 164 26.10 6.60 -4.14
N SER A 165 25.84 5.68 -5.07
CA SER A 165 25.55 5.97 -6.48
C SER A 165 24.07 6.28 -6.76
N GLY A 166 23.20 6.18 -5.74
CA GLY A 166 21.78 6.52 -5.82
C GLY A 166 20.85 5.41 -5.32
N THR A 167 19.55 5.57 -5.60
CA THR A 167 18.50 4.61 -5.24
C THR A 167 18.25 3.63 -6.37
N ARG A 168 18.22 2.33 -6.05
CA ARG A 168 17.95 1.24 -6.97
C ARG A 168 16.68 0.50 -6.55
N ILE A 169 15.82 0.18 -7.50
CA ILE A 169 14.56 -0.55 -7.29
C ILE A 169 14.58 -1.77 -8.19
N GLY A 170 14.21 -2.94 -7.67
CA GLY A 170 14.24 -4.20 -8.42
C GLY A 170 13.41 -5.30 -7.75
N GLY A 171 13.27 -6.44 -8.43
CA GLY A 171 12.65 -7.62 -7.83
C GLY A 171 13.45 -8.15 -6.64
N MET A 172 12.82 -9.00 -5.83
CA MET A 172 13.51 -9.74 -4.78
C MET A 172 14.50 -10.75 -5.37
N ALA A 173 15.58 -11.03 -4.64
CA ALA A 173 16.56 -12.05 -5.00
C ALA A 173 15.89 -13.42 -5.20
N GLU A 174 16.39 -14.18 -6.17
CA GLU A 174 15.75 -15.43 -6.63
C GLU A 174 15.65 -16.47 -5.52
N ASP A 175 16.70 -16.63 -4.73
CA ASP A 175 16.73 -17.52 -3.57
C ASP A 175 15.68 -17.16 -2.51
N GLN A 176 15.54 -15.86 -2.18
CA GLN A 176 14.51 -15.39 -1.25
C GLN A 176 13.10 -15.52 -1.83
N ARG A 177 12.93 -15.27 -3.13
CA ARG A 177 11.66 -15.45 -3.83
C ARG A 177 11.22 -16.89 -3.84
N ASP A 178 12.14 -17.81 -4.13
CA ASP A 178 11.86 -19.24 -4.15
C ASP A 178 11.54 -19.75 -2.74
N ALA A 179 12.27 -19.30 -1.72
CA ALA A 179 11.98 -19.65 -0.33
C ALA A 179 10.55 -19.25 0.09
N VAL A 180 10.10 -18.05 -0.29
CA VAL A 180 8.73 -17.59 -0.02
C VAL A 180 7.70 -18.36 -0.83
N THR A 181 7.96 -18.55 -2.12
CA THR A 181 7.01 -19.19 -3.05
C THR A 181 6.77 -20.66 -2.68
N HIS A 182 7.80 -21.36 -2.22
CA HIS A 182 7.69 -22.75 -1.74
C HIS A 182 7.28 -22.85 -0.27
N GLY A 183 6.97 -21.73 0.40
CA GLY A 183 6.50 -21.70 1.79
C GLY A 183 7.56 -22.10 2.83
N LEU A 184 8.84 -22.06 2.47
CA LEU A 184 9.95 -22.32 3.40
C LEU A 184 10.12 -21.18 4.41
N LEU A 185 9.84 -19.95 4.00
CA LEU A 185 9.89 -18.74 4.82
C LEU A 185 8.74 -17.81 4.47
N ARG A 186 8.35 -16.95 5.40
CA ARG A 186 7.42 -15.85 5.12
C ARG A 186 8.19 -14.55 4.82
N LEU A 187 7.60 -13.64 4.04
CA LEU A 187 8.23 -12.36 3.72
C LEU A 187 8.57 -11.54 4.96
N GLY A 188 7.68 -11.51 5.96
CA GLY A 188 7.95 -10.79 7.21
C GLY A 188 9.08 -11.41 8.03
N GLU A 189 9.24 -12.73 7.98
CA GLU A 189 10.35 -13.42 8.63
C GLU A 189 11.68 -13.05 7.95
N LEU A 190 11.73 -13.12 6.62
CA LEU A 190 12.88 -12.68 5.83
C LEU A 190 13.26 -11.22 6.13
N MET A 191 12.28 -10.32 6.20
CA MET A 191 12.53 -8.92 6.51
C MET A 191 13.17 -8.74 7.89
N THR A 192 12.74 -9.53 8.88
CA THR A 192 13.20 -9.40 10.27
C THR A 192 14.55 -10.09 10.51
N SER A 193 14.84 -11.20 9.83
CA SER A 193 16.05 -11.99 10.04
C SER A 193 17.24 -11.51 9.19
N GLU A 194 17.05 -11.39 7.88
CA GLU A 194 18.12 -11.14 6.89
C GLU A 194 17.94 -9.82 6.13
N GLY A 195 16.72 -9.28 6.15
CA GLY A 195 16.30 -8.23 5.23
C GLY A 195 16.00 -8.75 3.82
N LEU A 196 15.31 -7.94 3.04
CA LEU A 196 15.03 -8.26 1.63
C LEU A 196 16.20 -7.82 0.74
N ARG A 197 16.68 -8.74 -0.10
CA ARG A 197 17.75 -8.52 -1.06
C ARG A 197 17.17 -8.29 -2.45
N GLN A 198 17.78 -7.36 -3.19
CA GLN A 198 17.42 -7.08 -4.57
C GLN A 198 18.06 -8.10 -5.50
N ALA A 199 17.32 -8.56 -6.52
CA ALA A 199 17.86 -9.38 -7.60
C ALA A 199 19.07 -8.69 -8.25
N ASN A 200 20.12 -9.45 -8.50
CA ASN A 200 21.37 -8.92 -9.02
C ASN A 200 21.21 -8.61 -10.51
N LEU A 201 20.82 -7.38 -10.84
CA LEU A 201 20.56 -6.94 -12.22
C LEU A 201 21.84 -6.61 -13.02
N GLY A 202 23.02 -7.01 -12.54
CA GLY A 202 24.30 -6.81 -13.24
C GLY A 202 24.78 -5.35 -13.31
N PHE A 203 24.32 -4.48 -12.41
CA PHE A 203 24.81 -3.10 -12.33
C PHE A 203 26.08 -3.01 -11.49
N PRO A 204 27.14 -2.30 -11.94
CA PRO A 204 28.35 -2.11 -11.16
C PRO A 204 28.04 -1.40 -9.84
N ALA A 205 28.79 -1.79 -8.79
CA ALA A 205 28.68 -1.25 -7.43
C ALA A 205 29.10 0.21 -7.35
#